data_AF-A0A2S0KKS1-F1
#
_entry.id   AF-A0A2S0KKS1-F1
#
_cell.length_a   1.000
_cell.length_b   1.000
_cell.length_c   1.000
_cell.angle_alpha   90.00
_cell.angle_beta   90.00
_cell.angle_gamma   90.00
#
_symmetry.space_group_name_H-M   'P 1'
#
loop_
_entity.id
_entity.type
_entity.pdbx_description
1 polymer ?
#
loop_
_entity_poly.entity_id
_entity_poly.type
_entity_poly.pdbx_seq_one_letter_code
_entity_poly.pdbx_strand_id
1 'polypeptide(L)'
;MFGAELAVHFTHGASTRWLMAAVALVAAMLALGSGLTLDDLGLSRATRARGLRYSSWVVAGTVAVIAIGLAVPPVREFFHNDAYRELGPALVSALVLIPVLTVIPEELLFRGVLLGALLRRHSEAAAIGVQALLFGLWHVVTSLGLSEGNRGIAGAVGNGPAGVALGILGAVVFTGAAGVVFGWLRVRTGSLLPGIALHWAANGAGAIASALSWQIG
;
A
#
# COMPACT_ATOMS: atom_id res chain seq x y z
N MET A 1 12.63 0.95 9.48
CA MET A 1 11.37 1.22 8.76
C MET A 1 10.29 1.79 9.69
N PHE A 2 9.83 1.11 10.76
CA PHE A 2 8.75 1.63 11.64
C PHE A 2 9.04 3.00 12.27
N GLY A 3 10.29 3.24 12.70
CA GLY A 3 10.69 4.56 13.20
C GLY A 3 10.63 5.67 12.14
N ALA A 4 10.85 5.32 10.86
CA ALA A 4 10.71 6.26 9.76
C ALA A 4 9.23 6.57 9.50
N GLU A 5 8.35 5.59 9.63
CA GLU A 5 6.89 5.79 9.53
C GLU A 5 6.37 6.72 10.62
N LEU A 6 6.76 6.47 11.87
CA LEU A 6 6.45 7.35 13.00
C LEU A 6 6.96 8.78 12.76
N ALA A 7 8.20 8.91 12.27
CA ALA A 7 8.75 10.21 11.93
C ALA A 7 7.94 10.90 10.83
N VAL A 8 7.70 10.24 9.70
CA VAL A 8 6.90 10.79 8.58
C VAL A 8 5.52 11.26 9.07
N HIS A 9 4.86 10.47 9.91
CA HIS A 9 3.52 10.77 10.39
C HIS A 9 3.49 11.98 11.34
N PHE A 10 4.41 12.05 12.31
CA PHE A 10 4.38 13.12 13.32
C PHE A 10 5.17 14.36 12.90
N THR A 11 5.99 14.28 11.84
CA THR A 11 6.80 15.41 11.36
C THR A 11 6.34 15.84 9.96
N HIS A 12 5.76 17.04 9.86
CA HIS A 12 5.09 17.53 8.66
C HIS A 12 6.02 18.32 7.71
N GLY A 13 7.32 18.09 7.78
CA GLY A 13 8.33 18.80 6.98
C GLY A 13 8.34 18.35 5.50
N ALA A 14 8.78 19.23 4.60
CA ALA A 14 8.96 18.84 3.20
C ALA A 14 10.02 17.73 3.03
N SER A 15 11.05 17.73 3.89
CA SER A 15 12.13 16.72 3.90
C SER A 15 11.68 15.35 4.42
N THR A 16 10.70 15.31 5.33
CA THR A 16 10.26 14.07 5.98
C THR A 16 9.48 13.19 5.01
N ARG A 17 8.81 13.79 4.01
CA ARG A 17 8.12 13.06 2.93
C ARG A 17 9.04 12.13 2.12
N TRP A 18 10.34 12.46 2.03
CA TRP A 18 11.32 11.65 1.30
C TRP A 18 12.00 10.60 2.18
N LEU A 19 11.79 10.64 3.50
CA LEU A 19 12.45 9.76 4.44
C LEU A 19 12.15 8.29 4.13
N MET A 20 10.91 7.96 3.74
CA MET A 20 10.55 6.57 3.44
C MET A 20 11.27 6.05 2.21
N ALA A 21 11.31 6.83 1.14
CA ALA A 21 12.05 6.49 -0.08
C ALA A 21 13.54 6.31 0.20
N ALA A 22 14.14 7.20 0.99
CA ALA A 22 15.54 7.08 1.41
C ALA A 22 15.79 5.81 2.23
N VAL A 23 14.92 5.51 3.21
CA VAL A 23 15.02 4.29 4.03
C VAL A 23 14.86 3.03 3.19
N ALA A 24 13.94 3.00 2.23
CA ALA A 24 13.78 1.88 1.31
C ALA A 24 15.02 1.66 0.44
N LEU A 25 15.60 2.73 -0.10
CA LEU A 25 16.84 2.64 -0.88
C LEU A 25 18.00 2.12 -0.03
N VAL A 26 18.21 2.66 1.17
CA VAL A 26 19.27 2.21 2.09
C VAL A 26 19.06 0.77 2.49
N ALA A 27 17.83 0.36 2.84
CA ALA A 27 17.53 -1.02 3.18
C ALA A 27 17.81 -1.98 2.02
N ALA A 28 17.47 -1.61 0.78
CA ALA A 28 17.78 -2.40 -0.40
C ALA A 28 19.30 -2.50 -0.65
N MET A 29 20.05 -1.42 -0.49
CA MET A 29 21.52 -1.44 -0.62
C MET A 29 22.16 -2.35 0.45
N LEU A 30 21.71 -2.25 1.70
CA LEU A 30 22.20 -3.12 2.79
C LEU A 30 21.83 -4.59 2.55
N ALA A 31 20.62 -4.85 2.04
CA ALA A 31 20.20 -6.20 1.67
C ALA A 31 21.13 -6.79 0.61
N LEU A 32 21.42 -6.04 -0.46
CA LEU A 32 22.36 -6.47 -1.50
C LEU A 32 23.77 -6.66 -0.94
N GLY A 33 24.24 -5.73 -0.09
CA GLY A 33 25.54 -5.83 0.58
C GLY A 33 25.67 -7.00 1.55
N SER A 34 24.56 -7.51 2.09
CA SER A 34 24.51 -8.73 2.92
C SER A 34 24.35 -10.02 2.11
N GLY A 35 24.41 -9.93 0.78
CA GLY A 35 24.39 -11.07 -0.13
C GLY A 35 23.00 -11.50 -0.61
N LEU A 36 21.96 -10.66 -0.47
CA LEU A 36 20.75 -10.83 -1.29
C LEU A 36 21.04 -10.41 -2.73
N THR A 37 20.33 -11.02 -3.67
CA THR A 37 20.42 -10.75 -5.09
C THR A 37 19.23 -9.93 -5.58
N LEU A 38 19.30 -9.41 -6.81
CA LEU A 38 18.13 -8.79 -7.46
C LEU A 38 16.97 -9.78 -7.65
N ASP A 39 17.25 -11.07 -7.72
CA ASP A 39 16.23 -12.12 -7.80
C ASP A 39 15.51 -12.27 -6.45
N ASP A 40 16.25 -12.22 -5.34
CA ASP A 40 15.69 -12.22 -3.98
C ASP A 40 14.81 -10.99 -3.75
N LEU A 41 15.20 -9.82 -4.29
CA LEU A 41 14.41 -8.60 -4.22
C LEU A 41 13.24 -8.57 -5.22
N GLY A 42 13.19 -9.46 -6.21
CA GLY A 42 12.11 -9.51 -7.21
C GLY A 42 12.27 -8.46 -8.32
N LEU A 43 13.50 -8.01 -8.52
CA LEU A 43 13.92 -7.03 -9.51
C LEU A 43 14.61 -7.67 -10.72
N SER A 44 14.64 -9.00 -10.78
CA SER A 44 15.19 -9.77 -11.89
C SER A 44 14.62 -9.35 -13.24
N ARG A 45 15.47 -9.29 -14.27
CA ARG A 45 15.02 -9.12 -15.66
C ARG A 45 14.28 -10.37 -16.16
N ALA A 46 14.63 -11.55 -15.65
CA ALA A 46 14.07 -12.83 -16.09
C ALA A 46 12.56 -12.95 -15.77
N THR A 47 12.09 -12.31 -14.70
CA THR A 47 10.70 -12.38 -14.26
C THR A 47 9.85 -11.20 -14.76
N ARG A 48 10.45 -10.23 -15.46
CA ARG A 48 9.79 -8.98 -15.89
C ARG A 48 8.56 -9.21 -16.77
N ALA A 49 8.68 -10.05 -17.81
CA ALA A 49 7.55 -10.31 -18.72
C ALA A 49 6.37 -10.97 -18.00
N ARG A 50 6.67 -11.93 -17.11
CA ARG A 50 5.66 -12.58 -16.27
C ARG A 50 5.03 -11.57 -15.30
N GLY A 51 5.86 -10.73 -14.67
CA GLY A 51 5.43 -9.66 -13.78
C GLY A 51 4.45 -8.72 -14.48
N LEU A 52 4.83 -8.18 -15.65
CA LEU A 52 3.98 -7.28 -16.44
C LEU A 52 2.64 -7.91 -16.82
N ARG A 53 2.62 -9.18 -17.24
CA ARG A 53 1.36 -9.88 -17.55
C ARG A 53 0.43 -9.96 -16.34
N TYR A 54 0.95 -10.30 -15.17
CA TYR A 54 0.16 -10.31 -13.94
C TYR A 54 -0.27 -8.88 -13.54
N SER A 55 0.62 -7.89 -13.68
CA SER A 55 0.31 -6.47 -13.45
C SER A 55 -0.91 -6.01 -14.26
N SER A 56 -1.03 -6.39 -15.54
CA SER A 56 -2.19 -6.02 -16.36
C SER A 56 -3.51 -6.55 -15.79
N TRP A 57 -3.54 -7.82 -15.38
CA TRP A 57 -4.75 -8.43 -14.81
C TRP A 57 -5.13 -7.83 -13.46
N VAL A 58 -4.16 -7.61 -12.57
CA VAL A 58 -4.46 -7.04 -11.24
C VAL A 58 -4.88 -5.58 -11.35
N VAL A 59 -4.30 -4.79 -12.26
CA VAL A 59 -4.71 -3.39 -12.49
C VAL A 59 -6.14 -3.36 -13.02
N ALA A 60 -6.45 -4.14 -14.06
CA ALA A 60 -7.79 -4.18 -14.63
C ALA A 60 -8.84 -4.62 -13.61
N GLY A 61 -8.57 -5.68 -12.85
CA GLY A 61 -9.46 -6.16 -11.79
C GLY A 61 -9.66 -5.13 -10.68
N THR A 62 -8.59 -4.47 -10.23
CA THR A 62 -8.66 -3.47 -9.16
C THR A 62 -9.45 -2.24 -9.58
N VAL A 63 -9.18 -1.71 -10.78
CA VAL A 63 -9.92 -0.56 -11.32
C VAL A 63 -11.39 -0.90 -11.52
N ALA A 64 -11.71 -2.12 -12.00
CA ALA A 64 -13.10 -2.57 -12.15
C ALA A 64 -13.82 -2.64 -10.79
N VAL A 65 -13.19 -3.22 -9.76
CA VAL A 65 -13.76 -3.28 -8.40
C VAL A 65 -13.99 -1.88 -7.83
N ILE A 66 -13.04 -0.97 -8.00
CA ILE A 66 -13.17 0.43 -7.54
C ILE A 66 -14.29 1.15 -8.29
N ALA A 67 -14.37 0.98 -9.61
CA ALA A 67 -15.43 1.59 -10.42
C ALA A 67 -16.82 1.07 -10.02
N ILE A 68 -16.96 -0.23 -9.74
CA ILE A 68 -18.20 -0.82 -9.22
C ILE A 68 -18.53 -0.22 -7.84
N GLY A 69 -17.56 -0.14 -6.93
CA GLY A 69 -17.75 0.46 -5.61
C GLY A 69 -18.21 1.92 -5.68
N LEU A 70 -17.62 2.71 -6.57
CA LEU A 70 -18.01 4.10 -6.83
C LEU A 70 -19.44 4.20 -7.39
N ALA A 71 -19.88 3.22 -8.18
CA ALA A 71 -21.22 3.21 -8.76
C ALA A 71 -22.33 2.86 -7.73
N VAL A 72 -22.00 2.17 -6.64
CA VAL A 72 -22.96 1.72 -5.61
C VAL A 72 -23.05 2.74 -4.47
N PRO A 73 -24.17 3.47 -4.27
CA PRO A 73 -24.21 4.61 -3.34
C PRO A 73 -23.80 4.31 -1.88
N PRO A 74 -24.25 3.21 -1.24
CA PRO A 74 -23.77 2.87 0.10
C PRO A 74 -22.25 2.62 0.19
N VAL A 75 -21.64 2.14 -0.90
CA VAL A 75 -20.20 1.89 -0.98
C VAL A 75 -19.44 3.18 -1.34
N ARG A 76 -20.06 4.05 -2.15
CA ARG A 76 -19.53 5.37 -2.51
C ARG A 76 -19.17 6.21 -1.30
N GLU A 77 -19.96 6.15 -0.22
CA GLU A 77 -19.68 6.86 1.05
C GLU A 77 -18.26 6.59 1.58
N PHE A 78 -17.71 5.39 1.37
CA PHE A 78 -16.35 5.04 1.79
C PHE A 78 -15.25 5.66 0.91
N PHE A 79 -15.59 6.19 -0.26
CA PHE A 79 -14.67 6.96 -1.11
C PHE A 79 -14.63 8.44 -0.72
N HIS A 80 -15.54 8.96 0.11
CA HIS A 80 -15.52 10.36 0.55
C HIS A 80 -14.39 10.61 1.55
N ASN A 81 -13.18 10.77 1.02
CA ASN A 81 -11.97 11.09 1.76
C ASN A 81 -11.60 12.56 1.56
N ASP A 82 -11.44 13.29 2.66
CA ASP A 82 -11.15 14.72 2.65
C ASP A 82 -9.76 15.03 2.06
N ALA A 83 -8.82 14.09 2.09
CA ALA A 83 -7.49 14.22 1.47
C ALA A 83 -7.55 14.33 -0.07
N TYR A 84 -8.62 13.84 -0.70
CA TYR A 84 -8.80 13.82 -2.15
C TYR A 84 -10.18 14.34 -2.53
N ARG A 85 -10.47 15.60 -2.18
CA ARG A 85 -11.69 16.31 -2.61
C ARG A 85 -11.62 16.80 -4.06
N GLU A 86 -10.45 17.28 -4.48
CA GLU A 86 -10.27 17.91 -5.78
C GLU A 86 -9.56 17.00 -6.77
N LEU A 87 -10.01 16.99 -8.02
CA LEU A 87 -9.47 16.10 -9.07
C LEU A 87 -8.01 16.40 -9.41
N GLY A 88 -7.62 17.68 -9.50
CA GLY A 88 -6.24 18.07 -9.83
C GLY A 88 -5.19 17.51 -8.85
N PRO A 89 -5.29 17.84 -7.55
CA PRO A 89 -4.42 17.27 -6.51
C PRO A 89 -4.49 15.74 -6.41
N ALA A 90 -5.67 15.14 -6.61
CA ALA A 90 -5.83 13.69 -6.64
C ALA A 90 -5.05 13.05 -7.79
N LEU A 91 -5.07 13.63 -9.00
CA LEU A 91 -4.29 13.15 -10.14
C LEU A 91 -2.78 13.27 -9.91
N VAL A 92 -2.32 14.41 -9.37
CA VAL A 92 -0.89 14.57 -9.01
C VAL A 92 -0.49 13.52 -7.98
N SER A 93 -1.34 13.27 -6.99
CA SER A 93 -1.08 12.25 -5.98
C SER A 93 -1.04 10.86 -6.61
N ALA A 94 -2.05 10.48 -7.39
CA ALA A 94 -2.19 9.17 -8.02
C ALA A 94 -1.06 8.84 -9.00
N LEU A 95 -0.58 9.84 -9.75
CA LEU A 95 0.38 9.63 -10.85
C LEU A 95 1.83 9.89 -10.45
N VAL A 96 2.08 10.68 -9.39
CA VAL A 96 3.44 11.10 -9.01
C VAL A 96 3.74 10.76 -7.56
N LEU A 97 2.97 11.29 -6.61
CA LEU A 97 3.33 11.21 -5.20
C LEU A 97 3.17 9.80 -4.64
N ILE A 98 2.02 9.16 -4.86
CA ILE A 98 1.71 7.81 -4.37
C ILE A 98 2.72 6.78 -4.91
N PRO A 99 3.02 6.72 -6.22
CA PRO A 99 4.05 5.81 -6.74
C PRO A 99 5.40 5.97 -6.06
N VAL A 100 5.88 7.21 -5.94
CA VAL A 100 7.27 7.51 -5.54
C VAL A 100 7.46 7.49 -4.03
N LEU A 101 6.50 8.03 -3.28
CA LEU A 101 6.63 8.23 -1.83
C LEU A 101 6.03 7.07 -1.02
N THR A 102 5.14 6.29 -1.60
CA THR A 102 4.42 5.22 -0.89
C THR A 102 4.66 3.86 -1.53
N VAL A 103 4.19 3.66 -2.76
CA VAL A 103 4.09 2.33 -3.37
C VAL A 103 5.45 1.68 -3.57
N ILE A 104 6.39 2.36 -4.25
CA ILE A 104 7.71 1.80 -4.52
C ILE A 104 8.48 1.58 -3.22
N PRO A 105 8.57 2.55 -2.28
CA PRO A 105 9.25 2.34 -1.00
C PRO A 105 8.69 1.17 -0.19
N GLU A 106 7.37 1.08 -0.05
CA GLU A 106 6.74 0.02 0.74
C GLU A 106 6.90 -1.35 0.10
N GLU A 107 6.64 -1.48 -1.20
CA GLU A 107 6.81 -2.77 -1.89
C GLU A 107 8.27 -3.24 -1.86
N LEU A 108 9.23 -2.31 -2.00
CA LEU A 108 10.65 -2.62 -1.87
C LEU A 108 11.02 -3.06 -0.46
N LEU A 109 10.53 -2.38 0.59
CA LEU A 109 10.82 -2.73 1.98
C LEU A 109 10.20 -4.07 2.37
N PHE A 110 8.91 -4.27 2.09
CA PHE A 110 8.16 -5.44 2.57
C PHE A 110 8.31 -6.65 1.66
N ARG A 111 8.14 -6.50 0.34
CA ARG A 111 8.19 -7.63 -0.61
C ARG A 111 9.56 -7.83 -1.24
N GLY A 112 10.36 -6.78 -1.34
CA GLY A 112 11.74 -6.86 -1.80
C GLY A 112 12.65 -7.38 -0.69
N VAL A 113 12.91 -6.52 0.30
CA VAL A 113 13.93 -6.74 1.33
C VAL A 113 13.46 -7.74 2.38
N LEU A 114 12.35 -7.46 3.09
CA LEU A 114 11.90 -8.29 4.21
C LEU A 114 11.50 -9.69 3.74
N LEU A 115 10.60 -9.79 2.77
CA LEU A 115 10.17 -11.09 2.25
C LEU A 115 11.32 -11.84 1.56
N GLY A 116 12.17 -11.16 0.78
CA GLY A 116 13.34 -11.77 0.15
C GLY A 116 14.31 -12.36 1.19
N ALA A 117 14.56 -11.67 2.30
CA ALA A 117 15.40 -12.16 3.38
C ALA A 117 14.76 -13.37 4.11
N LEU A 118 13.45 -13.31 4.39
CA LEU A 118 12.73 -14.38 5.07
C LEU A 118 12.70 -15.67 4.23
N LEU A 119 12.52 -15.57 2.91
CA LEU A 119 12.48 -16.72 1.99
C LEU A 119 13.81 -17.50 1.95
N ARG A 120 14.94 -16.91 2.35
CA ARG A 120 16.23 -17.62 2.43
C ARG A 120 16.35 -18.56 3.63
N ARG A 121 15.49 -18.39 4.65
CA ARG A 121 15.65 -19.03 5.97
C ARG A 121 14.39 -19.73 6.46
N HIS A 122 13.24 -19.45 5.86
CA HIS A 122 11.94 -19.93 6.27
C HIS A 122 11.14 -20.47 5.09
N SER A 123 10.09 -21.23 5.37
CA SER A 123 9.13 -21.65 4.35
C SER A 123 8.38 -20.46 3.75
N GLU A 124 7.87 -20.61 2.53
CA GLU A 124 7.09 -19.57 1.85
C GLU A 124 5.91 -19.08 2.70
N ALA A 125 5.17 -20.01 3.32
CA ALA A 125 4.02 -19.67 4.16
C ALA A 125 4.42 -18.84 5.40
N ALA A 126 5.51 -19.21 6.08
CA ALA A 126 6.00 -18.46 7.22
C ALA A 126 6.52 -17.08 6.81
N ALA A 127 7.25 -16.99 5.70
CA ALA A 127 7.79 -15.73 5.18
C ALA A 127 6.66 -14.76 4.76
N ILE A 128 5.63 -15.25 4.06
CA ILE A 128 4.44 -14.46 3.71
C ILE A 128 3.69 -14.05 4.97
N GLY A 129 3.48 -14.96 5.92
CA GLY A 129 2.75 -14.67 7.16
C GLY A 129 3.42 -13.58 8.01
N VAL A 130 4.74 -13.69 8.23
CA VAL A 130 5.49 -12.71 9.02
C VAL A 130 5.51 -11.35 8.33
N GLN A 131 5.79 -11.28 7.02
CA GLN A 131 5.80 -9.98 6.34
C GLN A 131 4.39 -9.35 6.34
N ALA A 132 3.34 -10.16 6.11
CA ALA A 132 1.96 -9.68 6.07
C ALA A 132 1.52 -9.14 7.43
N LEU A 133 1.88 -9.82 8.53
CA LEU A 133 1.64 -9.32 9.89
C LEU A 133 2.34 -7.97 10.12
N LEU A 134 3.62 -7.87 9.78
CA LEU A 134 4.38 -6.63 9.95
C LEU A 134 3.83 -5.50 9.07
N PHE A 135 3.35 -5.82 7.86
CA PHE A 135 2.69 -4.88 6.97
C PHE A 135 1.32 -4.44 7.52
N GLY A 136 0.57 -5.33 8.18
CA GLY A 136 -0.64 -4.94 8.90
C GLY A 136 -0.33 -3.95 10.02
N LEU A 137 0.62 -4.31 10.89
CA LEU A 137 1.02 -3.48 12.04
C LEU A 137 1.62 -2.13 11.64
N TRP A 138 2.24 -2.04 10.47
CA TRP A 138 2.71 -0.77 9.87
C TRP A 138 1.61 0.29 9.79
N HIS A 139 0.38 -0.14 9.48
CA HIS A 139 -0.75 0.74 9.23
C HIS A 139 -1.43 1.25 10.50
N VAL A 140 -0.96 0.88 11.69
CA VAL A 140 -1.53 1.40 12.96
C VAL A 140 -1.46 2.92 13.00
N VAL A 141 -0.28 3.47 12.74
CA VAL A 141 -0.01 4.91 12.87
C VAL A 141 -0.74 5.71 11.79
N THR A 142 -0.72 5.24 10.54
CA THR A 142 -1.41 5.91 9.43
C THR A 142 -2.93 5.86 9.55
N SER A 143 -3.47 4.98 10.41
CA SER A 143 -4.91 4.83 10.61
C SER A 143 -5.48 5.63 11.79
N LEU A 144 -4.65 6.38 12.53
CA LEU A 144 -5.09 7.17 13.70
C LEU A 144 -6.19 8.19 13.35
N GLY A 145 -6.15 8.79 12.17
CA GLY A 145 -7.15 9.76 11.67
C GLY A 145 -8.11 9.20 10.62
N LEU A 146 -8.19 7.87 10.48
CA LEU A 146 -8.90 7.24 9.36
C LEU A 146 -10.41 7.54 9.35
N SER A 147 -11.06 7.48 10.51
CA SER A 147 -12.50 7.77 10.61
C SER A 147 -12.79 9.26 10.45
N GLU A 148 -11.97 10.14 11.03
CA GLU A 148 -12.17 11.59 10.98
C GLU A 148 -12.11 12.14 9.55
N GLY A 149 -11.20 11.60 8.72
CA GLY A 149 -11.02 12.03 7.34
C GLY A 149 -11.87 11.30 6.29
N ASN A 150 -12.73 10.34 6.71
CA ASN A 150 -13.53 9.54 5.79
C ASN A 150 -14.98 9.40 6.24
N ARG A 151 -15.91 9.95 5.45
CA ARG A 151 -17.33 10.01 5.80
C ARG A 151 -17.98 8.64 5.95
N GLY A 152 -17.73 7.69 5.05
CA GLY A 152 -18.28 6.34 5.12
C GLY A 152 -17.77 5.56 6.34
N ILE A 153 -16.49 5.70 6.66
CA ILE A 153 -15.91 5.08 7.87
C ILE A 153 -16.47 5.74 9.13
N ALA A 154 -16.52 7.08 9.20
CA ALA A 154 -17.15 7.79 10.31
C ALA A 154 -18.61 7.37 10.52
N GLY A 155 -19.38 7.20 9.45
CA GLY A 155 -20.75 6.71 9.51
C GLY A 155 -20.87 5.28 10.04
N ALA A 156 -19.90 4.42 9.74
CA ALA A 156 -19.91 3.01 10.12
C ALA A 156 -19.42 2.76 11.56
N VAL A 157 -18.36 3.43 12.01
CA VAL A 157 -17.72 3.17 13.32
C VAL A 157 -17.74 4.35 14.28
N GLY A 158 -18.11 5.55 13.82
CA GLY A 158 -18.07 6.79 14.60
C GLY A 158 -16.67 7.39 14.73
N ASN A 159 -16.59 8.60 15.30
CA ASN A 159 -15.35 9.35 15.52
C ASN A 159 -14.89 9.37 16.99
N GLY A 160 -15.60 8.67 17.89
CA GLY A 160 -15.17 8.52 19.28
C GLY A 160 -13.96 7.59 19.41
N PRO A 161 -13.34 7.49 20.60
CA PRO A 161 -12.18 6.63 20.84
C PRO A 161 -12.38 5.17 20.42
N ALA A 162 -13.59 4.63 20.62
CA ALA A 162 -13.94 3.29 20.18
C ALA A 162 -14.00 3.16 18.64
N GLY A 163 -14.52 4.18 17.95
CA GLY A 163 -14.57 4.22 16.48
C GLY A 163 -13.17 4.29 15.88
N VAL A 164 -12.29 5.12 16.45
CA VAL A 164 -10.87 5.18 16.08
C VAL A 164 -10.20 3.82 16.26
N ALA A 165 -10.39 3.16 17.41
CA ALA A 165 -9.82 1.83 17.66
C ALA A 165 -10.33 0.78 16.67
N LEU A 166 -11.62 0.79 16.34
CA LEU A 166 -12.22 -0.10 15.33
C LEU A 166 -11.70 0.20 13.93
N GLY A 167 -11.53 1.47 13.56
CA GLY A 167 -10.95 1.89 12.29
C GLY A 167 -9.51 1.39 12.13
N ILE A 168 -8.68 1.57 13.16
CA ILE A 168 -7.30 1.06 13.19
C ILE A 168 -7.28 -0.47 13.06
N LEU A 169 -8.09 -1.18 13.87
CA LEU A 169 -8.16 -2.64 13.81
C LEU A 169 -8.59 -3.12 12.43
N GLY A 170 -9.62 -2.51 11.85
CA GLY A 170 -10.09 -2.80 10.50
C GLY A 170 -9.01 -2.58 9.46
N ALA A 171 -8.28 -1.46 9.54
CA ALA A 171 -7.17 -1.16 8.63
C ALA A 171 -6.03 -2.17 8.76
N VAL A 172 -5.60 -2.52 9.98
CA VAL A 172 -4.54 -3.50 10.25
C VAL A 172 -4.92 -4.88 9.71
N VAL A 173 -6.15 -5.33 9.94
CA VAL A 173 -6.64 -6.63 9.44
C VAL A 173 -6.71 -6.61 7.92
N PHE A 174 -7.28 -5.56 7.33
CA PHE A 174 -7.41 -5.41 5.88
C PHE A 174 -6.04 -5.37 5.19
N THR A 175 -5.11 -4.55 5.67
CA THR A 175 -3.78 -4.43 5.07
C THR A 175 -2.94 -5.66 5.35
N GLY A 176 -3.10 -6.32 6.50
CA GLY A 176 -2.49 -7.63 6.77
C GLY A 176 -2.97 -8.70 5.77
N ALA A 177 -4.28 -8.79 5.53
CA ALA A 177 -4.84 -9.70 4.52
C ALA A 177 -4.37 -9.35 3.11
N ALA A 178 -4.35 -8.07 2.75
CA ALA A 178 -3.76 -7.62 1.48
C ALA A 178 -2.28 -8.01 1.40
N GLY A 179 -1.54 -7.90 2.50
CA GLY A 179 -0.14 -8.29 2.60
C GLY A 179 0.10 -9.76 2.27
N VAL A 180 -0.83 -10.65 2.62
CA VAL A 180 -0.79 -12.06 2.18
C VAL A 180 -0.89 -12.16 0.66
N VAL A 181 -1.81 -11.42 0.04
CA VAL A 181 -1.99 -11.38 -1.43
C VAL A 181 -0.74 -10.82 -2.12
N PHE A 182 -0.18 -9.72 -1.62
CA PHE A 182 1.06 -9.13 -2.14
C PHE A 182 2.24 -10.10 -2.03
N GLY A 183 2.40 -10.75 -0.87
CA GLY A 183 3.43 -11.76 -0.66
C GLY A 183 3.28 -12.95 -1.60
N TRP A 184 2.05 -13.46 -1.76
CA TRP A 184 1.75 -14.53 -2.69
C TRP A 184 2.05 -14.14 -4.14
N LEU A 185 1.66 -12.94 -4.59
CA LEU A 185 1.99 -12.44 -5.93
C LEU A 185 3.50 -12.37 -6.15
N ARG A 186 4.25 -11.88 -5.16
CA ARG A 186 5.71 -11.79 -5.21
C ARG A 186 6.37 -13.15 -5.34
N VAL A 187 5.93 -14.15 -4.56
CA VAL A 187 6.45 -15.53 -4.64
C VAL A 187 6.05 -16.18 -5.96
N ARG A 188 4.77 -16.08 -6.34
CA ARG A 188 4.21 -16.72 -7.54
C ARG A 188 4.87 -16.22 -8.84
N THR A 189 5.16 -14.92 -8.90
CA THR A 189 5.71 -14.31 -10.12
C THR A 189 7.22 -14.18 -10.10
N GLY A 190 7.86 -14.21 -8.92
CA GLY A 190 9.27 -13.86 -8.80
C GLY A 190 9.56 -12.37 -9.05
N SER A 191 8.55 -11.50 -9.00
CA SER A 191 8.65 -10.09 -9.39
C SER A 191 7.92 -9.16 -8.42
N LEU A 192 8.44 -7.95 -8.23
CA LEU A 192 7.74 -6.87 -7.53
C LEU A 192 6.67 -6.17 -8.38
N LEU A 193 6.74 -6.30 -9.72
CA LEU A 193 5.87 -5.53 -10.61
C LEU A 193 4.37 -5.76 -10.37
N PRO A 194 3.87 -6.99 -10.11
CA PRO A 194 2.46 -7.20 -9.80
C PRO A 194 2.04 -6.53 -8.49
N GLY A 195 2.90 -6.56 -7.47
CA GLY A 195 2.63 -5.91 -6.19
C GLY A 195 2.61 -4.38 -6.33
N ILE A 196 3.64 -3.80 -6.96
CA ILE A 196 3.68 -2.37 -7.28
C ILE A 196 2.44 -1.95 -8.07
N ALA A 197 2.05 -2.73 -9.10
CA ALA A 197 0.90 -2.40 -9.93
C ALA A 197 -0.43 -2.49 -9.19
N LEU A 198 -0.65 -3.54 -8.38
CA LEU A 198 -1.85 -3.68 -7.55
C LEU A 198 -1.93 -2.56 -6.50
N HIS A 199 -0.83 -2.27 -5.81
CA HIS A 199 -0.77 -1.24 -4.79
C HIS A 199 -1.01 0.16 -5.38
N TRP A 200 -0.37 0.46 -6.51
CA TRP A 200 -0.61 1.71 -7.24
C TRP A 200 -2.04 1.81 -7.77
N ALA A 201 -2.59 0.74 -8.35
CA ALA A 201 -3.97 0.76 -8.84
C ALA A 201 -4.95 0.99 -7.69
N ALA A 202 -4.78 0.32 -6.55
CA ALA A 202 -5.66 0.48 -5.39
C ALA A 202 -5.63 1.92 -4.85
N ASN A 203 -4.44 2.47 -4.58
CA ASN A 203 -4.31 3.82 -4.01
C ASN A 203 -4.57 4.92 -5.03
N GLY A 204 -4.00 4.81 -6.22
CA GLY A 204 -4.12 5.81 -7.28
C GLY A 204 -5.55 5.90 -7.83
N ALA A 205 -6.16 4.77 -8.19
CA ALA A 205 -7.55 4.77 -8.63
C ALA A 205 -8.50 5.09 -7.47
N GLY A 206 -8.17 4.70 -6.23
CA GLY A 206 -8.93 5.09 -5.03
C GLY A 206 -8.93 6.60 -4.79
N ALA A 207 -7.78 7.27 -4.95
CA ALA A 207 -7.68 8.73 -4.83
C ALA A 207 -8.50 9.45 -5.91
N ILE A 208 -8.45 8.95 -7.15
CA ILE A 208 -9.27 9.50 -8.24
C ILE A 208 -10.76 9.23 -7.97
N ALA A 209 -11.13 8.02 -7.55
CA ALA A 209 -12.50 7.67 -7.22
C ALA A 209 -13.04 8.52 -6.05
N SER A 210 -12.21 8.84 -5.06
CA SER A 210 -12.54 9.78 -4.00
C SER A 210 -12.90 11.15 -4.59
N ALA A 211 -12.02 11.75 -5.40
CA ALA A 211 -12.28 13.05 -6.01
C ALA A 211 -13.54 13.06 -6.89
N LEU A 212 -13.83 11.95 -7.58
CA LEU A 212 -15.06 11.80 -8.36
C LEU A 212 -16.30 11.64 -7.48
N SER A 213 -16.22 10.92 -6.36
CA SER A 213 -17.35 10.72 -5.43
C SER A 213 -17.89 12.05 -4.92
N TRP A 214 -17.02 13.03 -4.66
CA TRP A 214 -17.40 14.38 -4.26
C TRP A 214 -18.11 15.20 -5.36
N GLN A 215 -18.03 14.79 -6.62
CA GLN A 215 -18.65 15.48 -7.76
C GLN A 215 -20.00 14.88 -8.16
N ILE A 216 -20.22 13.59 -7.86
CA ILE A 216 -21.36 12.83 -8.38
C ILE A 216 -22.48 12.56 -7.37
N GLY A 217 -22.37 13.09 -6.15
CA GLY A 217 -23.40 13.03 -5.11
C GLY A 217 -23.33 11.75 -4.29
#